data_AF-A0A0T5PMW4-F1
#
_entry.id   AF-A0A0T5PMW4-F1
#
_cell.length_a   1.000
_cell.length_b   1.000
_cell.length_c   1.000
_cell.angle_alpha   90.00
_cell.angle_beta   90.00
_cell.angle_gamma   90.00
#
_symmetry.space_group_name_H-M   'P 1'
#
loop_
_entity.id
_entity.type
_entity.pdbx_description
1 polymer ?
#
loop_
_entity_poly.entity_id
_entity_poly.type
_entity_poly.pdbx_seq_one_letter_code
_entity_poly.pdbx_strand_id
1 'polypeptide(L)'
;MNSTTLSKLCRFSLKSRLAGFFLFLCLLSCQEPPTEEQRLLQRAATDGNAASELARRRLAADDLPSALDWWRTAAVLNAEGALQHALMLQQRLEGKRSTAQWLAAQVQVDASMLQPLSAVLLAELGFWQHSVLAVQPEPQQCQLKIQPVVATAAAERSYRQLHQHWQQDPQLASLPVCFLPVLRIHAAVLNCSEQPGQRIQCDYRRLGHRVQQGQFQQLLIIGGRGVASFNNGIMQLPEQADLALLRHEFLHIAGFLDEYALAPVAARMVCKAGRIAPNLLVGDDNSTLQRYLQRYPTAAATLELTPVDTCQAVGIQAYRPIATLNSMRHYEADLPPLYLTLLQQELTQSERLMPVQYYFAYLARQNEAWQQWYSYMQLAADFGYPPAIQALASLAPERPTTSGD
;
A
#
# COMPACT_ATOMS: atom_id res chain seq x y z
N MET A 1 50.00 68.98 6.13
CA MET A 1 50.91 68.24 7.04
C MET A 1 50.60 66.76 6.85
N ASN A 2 51.14 66.15 5.79
CA ASN A 2 52.40 65.37 5.77
C ASN A 2 52.33 64.22 6.79
N SER A 3 52.40 62.94 6.43
CA SER A 3 53.32 62.36 5.45
C SER A 3 52.79 61.10 4.77
N THR A 4 52.93 61.13 3.44
CA THR A 4 53.05 60.00 2.51
C THR A 4 54.44 59.36 2.62
N THR A 5 54.52 58.03 2.60
CA THR A 5 55.74 57.25 2.33
C THR A 5 55.46 56.30 1.17
N LEU A 6 55.77 56.69 -0.07
CA LEU A 6 57.02 56.40 -0.81
C LEU A 6 57.21 54.93 -1.20
N SER A 7 56.79 54.70 -2.44
CA SER A 7 57.21 53.68 -3.40
C SER A 7 58.69 53.30 -3.33
N LYS A 8 58.98 51.99 -3.35
CA LYS A 8 60.26 51.47 -3.86
C LYS A 8 60.05 50.89 -5.26
N LEU A 9 60.43 51.68 -6.27
CA LEU A 9 60.76 51.17 -7.59
C LEU A 9 62.04 50.33 -7.48
N CYS A 10 61.97 49.06 -7.86
CA CYS A 10 63.15 48.28 -8.22
C CYS A 10 63.26 48.28 -9.74
N ARG A 11 64.17 49.10 -10.28
CA ARG A 11 64.59 49.04 -11.68
C ARG A 11 65.63 47.93 -11.80
N PHE A 12 65.29 46.86 -12.52
CA PHE A 12 66.28 45.99 -13.14
C PHE A 12 66.07 46.00 -14.65
N SER A 13 67.05 46.58 -15.34
CA SER A 13 67.21 46.52 -16.79
C SER A 13 68.19 45.37 -17.08
N LEU A 14 67.66 44.24 -17.56
CA LEU A 14 68.46 43.22 -18.23
C LEU A 14 67.75 42.88 -19.55
N LYS A 15 68.38 43.26 -20.65
CA LYS A 15 67.99 42.86 -22.00
C LYS A 15 68.27 41.37 -22.16
N SER A 16 67.23 40.53 -22.20
CA SER A 16 67.34 39.14 -22.63
C SER A 16 66.11 38.73 -23.44
N ARG A 17 66.32 38.29 -24.68
CA ARG A 17 65.29 37.99 -25.69
C ARG A 17 64.67 36.58 -25.55
N LEU A 18 64.49 36.09 -24.32
CA LEU A 18 63.86 34.79 -24.04
C LEU A 18 62.85 34.82 -22.87
N ALA A 19 62.26 35.99 -22.58
CA ALA A 19 61.29 36.17 -21.50
C ALA A 19 59.81 36.10 -21.96
N GLY A 20 59.53 35.50 -23.12
CA GLY A 20 58.17 35.42 -23.70
C GLY A 20 57.38 34.18 -23.29
N PHE A 21 58.02 33.12 -22.79
CA PHE A 21 57.34 31.84 -22.50
C PHE A 21 57.13 31.56 -21.00
N PHE A 22 57.91 32.18 -20.12
CA PHE A 22 57.77 32.01 -18.67
C PHE A 22 56.89 33.08 -17.99
N LEU A 23 56.56 34.18 -18.68
CA LEU A 23 55.69 35.22 -18.10
C LEU A 23 54.19 34.87 -18.16
N PHE A 24 53.80 33.85 -18.93
CA PHE A 24 52.42 33.37 -19.02
C PHE A 24 52.08 32.28 -17.97
N LEU A 25 53.11 31.66 -17.37
CA LEU A 25 52.95 30.63 -16.33
C LEU A 25 52.85 31.20 -14.90
N CYS A 26 53.26 32.46 -14.67
CA CYS A 26 53.17 33.11 -13.36
C CYS A 26 51.91 33.96 -13.16
N LEU A 27 51.04 34.09 -14.18
CA LEU A 27 49.78 34.85 -14.10
C LEU A 27 48.53 33.97 -13.97
N LEU A 28 48.69 32.65 -13.77
CA LEU A 28 47.59 31.68 -13.70
C LEU A 28 47.34 31.05 -12.31
N SER A 29 47.88 31.61 -11.22
CA SER A 29 47.73 30.98 -9.90
C SER A 29 47.55 31.95 -8.72
N CYS A 30 46.80 33.03 -8.90
CA CYS A 30 46.12 33.68 -7.77
C CYS A 30 44.65 33.25 -7.77
N GLN A 31 44.38 32.00 -7.38
CA GLN A 31 43.03 31.63 -6.96
C GLN A 31 42.77 32.37 -5.64
N GLU A 32 41.72 33.18 -5.58
CA GLU A 32 41.29 33.81 -4.32
C GLU A 32 41.12 32.73 -3.24
N PRO A 33 41.50 33.01 -1.99
CA PRO A 33 41.36 32.03 -0.91
C PRO A 33 39.88 31.61 -0.80
N PRO A 34 39.59 30.31 -0.60
CA PRO A 34 38.23 29.84 -0.59
C PRO A 34 37.44 30.52 0.53
N THR A 35 36.23 30.96 0.19
CA THR A 35 35.28 31.54 1.15
C THR A 35 34.98 30.55 2.28
N GLU A 36 34.45 31.05 3.40
CA GLU A 36 34.06 30.18 4.52
C GLU A 36 33.05 29.11 4.07
N GLU A 37 32.12 29.47 3.18
CA GLU A 37 31.14 28.55 2.60
C GLU A 37 31.81 27.49 1.72
N GLN A 38 32.76 27.87 0.86
CA GLN A 38 33.53 26.91 0.05
C GLN A 38 34.34 25.95 0.91
N ARG A 39 34.95 26.44 2.01
CA ARG A 39 35.66 25.60 2.98
C ARG A 39 34.72 24.67 3.76
N LEU A 40 33.49 25.10 4.05
CA LEU A 40 32.50 24.25 4.69
C LEU A 40 32.02 23.15 3.73
N LEU A 41 31.71 23.50 2.48
CA LEU A 41 31.32 22.55 1.43
C LEU A 41 32.36 21.45 1.22
N GLN A 42 33.65 21.82 1.13
CA GLN A 42 34.73 20.84 0.96
C GLN A 42 34.85 19.89 2.15
N ARG A 43 34.76 20.40 3.39
CA ARG A 43 34.83 19.57 4.60
C ARG A 43 33.62 18.66 4.78
N ALA A 44 32.43 19.17 4.45
CA ALA A 44 31.17 18.44 4.57
C ALA A 44 31.14 17.15 3.72
N ALA A 45 31.99 17.03 2.69
CA ALA A 45 32.09 15.80 1.90
C ALA A 45 32.69 14.61 2.68
N THR A 46 33.46 14.85 3.74
CA THR A 46 34.19 13.81 4.48
C THR A 46 34.05 13.89 5.99
N ASP A 47 33.53 15.00 6.53
CA ASP A 47 33.29 15.22 7.95
C ASP A 47 31.78 15.37 8.20
N GLY A 48 31.21 14.40 8.93
CA GLY A 48 29.78 14.37 9.23
C GLY A 48 29.29 15.55 10.08
N ASN A 49 30.13 16.14 10.93
CA ASN A 49 29.77 17.33 11.71
C ASN A 49 29.73 18.57 10.81
N ALA A 50 30.67 18.68 9.87
CA ALA A 50 30.65 19.74 8.85
C ALA A 50 29.43 19.61 7.92
N ALA A 51 29.06 18.37 7.55
CA ALA A 51 27.84 18.10 6.79
C ALA A 51 26.57 18.49 7.58
N SER A 52 26.49 18.15 8.87
CA SER A 52 25.39 18.57 9.75
C SER A 52 25.28 20.09 9.89
N GLU A 53 26.42 20.79 9.98
CA GLU A 53 26.45 22.25 10.00
C GLU A 53 25.90 22.85 8.69
N LEU A 54 26.33 22.31 7.55
CA LEU A 54 25.86 22.76 6.26
C LEU A 54 24.36 22.48 6.07
N ALA A 55 23.89 21.31 6.50
CA ALA A 55 22.48 20.96 6.49
C ALA A 55 21.62 21.95 7.31
N ARG A 56 22.07 22.33 8.51
CA ARG A 56 21.41 23.35 9.34
C ARG A 56 21.38 24.72 8.67
N ARG A 57 22.46 25.14 8.02
CA ARG A 57 22.51 26.41 7.27
C ARG A 57 21.52 26.42 6.11
N ARG A 58 21.43 25.32 5.33
CA ARG A 58 20.45 25.18 4.25
C ARG A 58 19.02 25.19 4.78
N LEU A 59 18.77 24.48 5.88
CA LEU A 59 17.46 24.47 6.55
C LEU A 59 17.04 25.88 7.03
N ALA A 60 17.96 26.64 7.62
CA ALA A 60 17.71 28.01 8.05
C ALA A 60 17.46 28.98 6.88
N ALA A 61 17.97 28.65 5.70
CA ALA A 61 17.72 29.38 4.46
C ALA A 61 16.46 28.90 3.69
N ASP A 62 15.67 27.99 4.27
CA ASP A 62 14.51 27.32 3.64
C ASP A 62 14.85 26.53 2.37
N ASP A 63 16.13 26.20 2.16
CA ASP A 63 16.59 25.29 1.10
C ASP A 63 16.49 23.84 1.58
N LEU A 64 15.25 23.37 1.69
CA LEU A 64 14.92 22.04 2.22
C LEU A 64 15.53 20.88 1.42
N PRO A 65 15.56 20.91 0.07
CA PRO A 65 16.21 19.85 -0.71
C PRO A 65 17.71 19.75 -0.42
N SER A 66 18.45 20.86 -0.45
CA SER A 66 19.88 20.83 -0.12
C SER A 66 20.12 20.43 1.34
N ALA A 67 19.27 20.89 2.27
CA ALA A 67 19.34 20.49 3.66
C ALA A 67 19.19 18.97 3.81
N LEU A 68 18.25 18.35 3.08
CA LEU A 68 18.06 16.91 3.08
C LEU A 68 19.30 16.17 2.55
N ASP A 69 19.87 16.62 1.44
CA ASP A 69 21.07 15.99 0.87
C ASP A 69 22.24 16.01 1.87
N TRP A 70 22.47 17.15 2.52
CA TRP A 70 23.53 17.25 3.52
C TRP A 70 23.23 16.47 4.81
N TRP A 71 21.97 16.37 5.24
CA TRP A 71 21.60 15.49 6.35
C TRP A 71 21.83 14.01 6.01
N ARG A 72 21.54 13.58 4.77
CA ARG A 72 21.85 12.23 4.30
C ARG A 72 23.35 11.96 4.28
N THR A 73 24.16 12.91 3.78
CA THR A 73 25.62 12.82 3.82
C THR A 73 26.13 12.71 5.26
N ALA A 74 25.65 13.57 6.15
CA ALA A 74 26.01 13.52 7.57
C ALA A 74 25.64 12.18 8.22
N ALA A 75 24.48 11.60 7.87
CA ALA A 75 24.04 10.31 8.37
C ALA A 75 24.95 9.16 7.91
N VAL A 76 25.34 9.12 6.63
CA VAL A 76 26.29 8.13 6.08
C VAL A 76 27.67 8.28 6.73
N LEU A 77 28.06 9.49 7.11
CA LEU A 77 29.30 9.79 7.84
C LEU A 77 29.17 9.59 9.37
N ASN A 78 28.10 8.94 9.85
CA ASN A 78 27.86 8.63 11.26
C ASN A 78 27.86 9.86 12.20
N ALA A 79 27.45 11.03 11.71
CA ALA A 79 27.26 12.19 12.56
C ALA A 79 26.10 11.99 13.54
N GLU A 80 26.30 12.38 14.79
CA GLU A 80 25.29 12.24 15.85
C GLU A 80 23.99 12.97 15.47
N GLY A 81 22.86 12.28 15.61
CA GLY A 81 21.52 12.82 15.32
C GLY A 81 21.19 13.06 13.83
N ALA A 82 22.18 13.01 12.93
CA ALA A 82 21.99 13.33 11.51
C ALA A 82 20.99 12.41 10.82
N LEU A 83 21.03 11.10 11.12
CA LEU A 83 20.09 10.14 10.57
C LEU A 83 18.64 10.47 10.92
N GLN A 84 18.36 10.83 12.18
CA GLN A 84 17.01 11.20 12.58
C GLN A 84 16.54 12.47 11.86
N HIS A 85 17.41 13.47 11.71
CA HIS A 85 17.09 14.67 10.93
C HIS A 85 16.83 14.37 9.45
N ALA A 86 17.65 13.52 8.83
CA ALA A 86 17.46 13.08 7.45
C ALA A 86 16.09 12.40 7.29
N LEU A 87 15.74 11.47 8.19
CA LEU A 87 14.47 10.74 8.14
C LEU A 87 13.25 11.65 8.30
N MET A 88 13.27 12.59 9.26
CA MET A 88 12.18 13.53 9.48
C MET A 88 11.97 14.46 8.28
N LEU A 89 13.06 15.02 7.74
CA LEU A 89 12.98 15.93 6.61
C LEU A 89 12.58 15.20 5.33
N GLN A 90 13.12 13.99 5.11
CA GLN A 90 12.75 13.15 3.98
C GLN A 90 11.26 12.78 4.02
N GLN A 91 10.74 12.38 5.17
CA GLN A 91 9.32 12.03 5.30
C GLN A 91 8.42 13.22 4.99
N ARG A 92 8.83 14.43 5.38
CA ARG A 92 8.11 15.67 5.07
C ARG A 92 8.12 15.99 3.57
N LEU A 93 9.26 15.84 2.90
CA LEU A 93 9.42 16.24 1.49
C LEU A 93 8.95 15.16 0.51
N GLU A 94 9.22 13.89 0.81
CA GLU A 94 9.10 12.77 -0.12
C GLU A 94 8.10 11.69 0.32
N GLY A 95 7.59 11.74 1.55
CA GLY A 95 6.64 10.77 2.10
C GLY A 95 7.26 9.54 2.79
N LYS A 96 6.44 8.72 3.44
CA LYS A 96 6.90 7.56 4.21
C LYS A 96 7.46 6.47 3.32
N ARG A 97 6.90 6.27 2.12
CA ARG A 97 7.34 5.23 1.18
C ARG A 97 8.77 5.49 0.73
N SER A 98 9.07 6.72 0.30
CA SER A 98 10.43 7.10 -0.11
C SER A 98 11.41 6.96 1.06
N THR A 99 11.00 7.43 2.25
CA THR A 99 11.80 7.34 3.48
C THR A 99 12.15 5.90 3.82
N ALA A 100 11.16 4.99 3.78
CA ALA A 100 11.37 3.58 4.05
C ALA A 100 12.30 2.92 3.00
N GLN A 101 12.16 3.27 1.73
CA GLN A 101 13.02 2.76 0.66
C GLN A 101 14.47 3.22 0.82
N TRP A 102 14.68 4.51 1.10
CA TRP A 102 16.02 5.05 1.33
C TRP A 102 16.69 4.40 2.53
N LEU A 103 15.99 4.33 3.67
CA LEU A 103 16.53 3.69 4.87
C LEU A 103 16.84 2.21 4.61
N ALA A 104 15.97 1.48 3.91
CA ALA A 104 16.21 0.08 3.58
C ALA A 104 17.46 -0.08 2.71
N ALA A 105 17.69 0.81 1.75
CA ALA A 105 18.89 0.79 0.93
C ALA A 105 20.16 1.04 1.77
N GLN A 106 20.12 1.98 2.73
CA GLN A 106 21.27 2.22 3.60
C GLN A 106 21.57 1.04 4.52
N VAL A 107 20.54 0.37 5.05
CA VAL A 107 20.69 -0.82 5.90
C VAL A 107 21.33 -1.99 5.17
N GLN A 108 21.12 -2.12 3.85
CA GLN A 108 21.81 -3.12 3.05
C GLN A 108 23.31 -2.85 2.91
N VAL A 109 23.73 -1.59 3.04
CA VAL A 109 25.16 -1.18 3.01
C VAL A 109 25.78 -1.33 4.40
N ASP A 110 25.11 -0.79 5.43
CA ASP A 110 25.55 -0.85 6.81
C ASP A 110 24.35 -0.98 7.77
N ALA A 111 24.17 -2.19 8.30
CA ALA A 111 23.10 -2.47 9.26
C ALA A 111 23.28 -1.75 10.61
N SER A 112 24.51 -1.31 10.95
CA SER A 112 24.77 -0.58 12.19
C SER A 112 24.11 0.80 12.21
N MET A 113 23.74 1.34 11.03
CA MET A 113 23.01 2.59 10.89
C MET A 113 21.69 2.63 11.67
N LEU A 114 21.08 1.47 11.98
CA LEU A 114 19.85 1.42 12.78
C LEU A 114 20.08 1.52 14.30
N GLN A 115 21.29 1.25 14.79
CA GLN A 115 21.62 1.26 16.23
C GLN A 115 21.26 2.57 16.95
N PRO A 116 21.47 3.77 16.39
CA PRO A 116 21.08 5.01 17.06
C PRO A 116 19.56 5.26 17.08
N LEU A 117 18.76 4.49 16.32
CA LEU A 117 17.32 4.71 16.24
C LEU A 117 16.56 3.90 17.28
N SER A 118 15.58 4.52 17.93
CA SER A 118 14.70 3.82 18.86
C SER A 118 13.82 2.80 18.13
N ALA A 119 13.45 1.72 18.81
CA ALA A 119 12.53 0.72 18.26
C ALA A 119 11.17 1.32 17.86
N VAL A 120 10.71 2.37 18.57
CA VAL A 120 9.48 3.09 18.25
C VAL A 120 9.62 3.80 16.90
N LEU A 121 10.71 4.56 16.69
CA LEU A 121 10.94 5.24 15.42
C LEU A 121 11.10 4.25 14.26
N LEU A 122 11.83 3.15 14.47
CA LEU A 122 11.94 2.09 13.48
C LEU A 122 10.56 1.53 13.10
N ALA A 123 9.71 1.25 14.08
CA ALA A 123 8.36 0.76 13.83
C ALA A 123 7.47 1.79 13.09
N GLU A 124 7.57 3.08 13.42
CA GLU A 124 6.87 4.16 12.68
C GLU A 124 7.29 4.21 11.21
N LEU A 125 8.55 3.93 10.91
CA LEU A 125 9.09 3.85 9.55
C LEU A 125 8.84 2.50 8.86
N GLY A 126 8.17 1.56 9.55
CA GLY A 126 7.90 0.23 9.03
C GLY A 126 9.12 -0.70 9.01
N PHE A 127 10.06 -0.51 9.94
CA PHE A 127 11.15 -1.42 10.23
C PHE A 127 10.83 -2.24 11.48
N TRP A 128 10.45 -3.49 11.25
CA TRP A 128 10.01 -4.40 12.30
C TRP A 128 11.16 -5.31 12.75
N GLN A 129 11.32 -5.46 14.07
CA GLN A 129 12.21 -6.49 14.63
C GLN A 129 11.54 -7.88 14.65
N HIS A 130 10.21 -7.92 14.80
CA HIS A 130 9.40 -9.13 14.88
C HIS A 130 8.25 -9.08 13.87
N SER A 131 8.03 -10.17 13.13
CA SER A 131 7.12 -10.19 11.97
C SER A 131 5.66 -10.53 12.27
N VAL A 132 5.34 -10.95 13.50
CA VAL A 132 3.97 -11.38 13.86
C VAL A 132 3.59 -10.77 15.20
N LEU A 133 2.33 -10.32 15.29
CA LEU A 133 1.66 -10.03 16.54
C LEU A 133 0.55 -11.04 16.75
N ALA A 134 0.64 -11.80 17.83
CA ALA A 134 -0.50 -12.55 18.32
C ALA A 134 -1.60 -11.56 18.74
N VAL A 135 -2.70 -11.53 17.99
CA VAL A 135 -3.98 -11.03 18.49
C VAL A 135 -4.66 -12.18 19.24
N GLN A 136 -5.50 -11.85 20.22
CA GLN A 136 -6.24 -12.82 21.05
C GLN A 136 -6.96 -13.87 20.17
N PRO A 137 -7.17 -15.09 20.67
CA PRO A 137 -7.82 -16.15 19.91
C PRO A 137 -9.25 -15.73 19.49
N GLU A 138 -9.51 -15.81 18.19
CA GLU A 138 -10.83 -15.60 17.59
C GLU A 138 -11.75 -16.81 17.82
N PRO A 139 -13.09 -16.65 17.73
CA PRO A 139 -14.04 -17.73 17.97
C PRO A 139 -13.78 -18.97 17.11
N GLN A 140 -14.04 -20.16 17.68
CA GLN A 140 -13.70 -21.46 17.09
C GLN A 140 -14.50 -21.85 15.83
N GLN A 141 -15.50 -21.06 15.42
CA GLN A 141 -16.39 -21.37 14.29
C GLN A 141 -16.59 -20.15 13.37
N CYS A 142 -15.61 -19.86 12.52
CA CYS A 142 -15.70 -18.83 11.49
C CYS A 142 -15.62 -19.43 10.09
N GLN A 143 -16.45 -18.89 9.19
CA GLN A 143 -16.55 -19.30 7.78
C GLN A 143 -15.52 -18.54 6.94
N LEU A 144 -15.27 -17.26 7.26
CA LEU A 144 -14.31 -16.43 6.57
C LEU A 144 -13.14 -16.08 7.49
N LYS A 145 -11.92 -16.37 7.05
CA LYS A 145 -10.66 -16.00 7.72
C LYS A 145 -9.95 -14.92 6.91
N ILE A 146 -9.67 -13.80 7.58
CA ILE A 146 -8.97 -12.65 7.02
C ILE A 146 -7.61 -12.56 7.70
N GLN A 147 -6.55 -12.37 6.92
CA GLN A 147 -5.21 -12.12 7.40
C GLN A 147 -4.89 -10.62 7.34
N PRO A 148 -4.84 -9.91 8.48
CA PRO A 148 -4.37 -8.54 8.53
C PRO A 148 -2.87 -8.46 8.28
N VAL A 149 -2.46 -7.44 7.53
CA VAL A 149 -1.08 -7.12 7.21
C VAL A 149 -0.88 -5.62 7.36
N VAL A 150 0.14 -5.22 8.11
CA VAL A 150 0.43 -3.81 8.40
C VAL A 150 1.85 -3.44 8.01
N ALA A 151 2.00 -2.26 7.40
CA ALA A 151 3.28 -1.76 6.92
C ALA A 151 4.07 -0.96 7.97
N THR A 152 3.38 -0.27 8.88
CA THR A 152 3.95 0.68 9.85
C THR A 152 3.26 0.56 11.22
N ALA A 153 3.85 1.13 12.27
CA ALA A 153 3.20 1.24 13.58
C ALA A 153 1.89 2.05 13.53
N ALA A 154 1.80 3.03 12.64
CA ALA A 154 0.57 3.76 12.39
C ALA A 154 -0.52 2.84 11.83
N ALA A 155 -0.22 2.06 10.79
CA ALA A 155 -1.14 1.06 10.23
C ALA A 155 -1.58 0.03 11.27
N GLU A 156 -0.68 -0.39 12.17
CA GLU A 156 -1.00 -1.31 13.25
C GLU A 156 -1.98 -0.71 14.27
N ARG A 157 -1.76 0.55 14.69
CA ARG A 157 -2.69 1.24 15.58
C ARG A 157 -4.08 1.35 14.96
N SER A 158 -4.13 1.71 13.68
CA SER A 158 -5.39 1.81 12.94
C SER A 158 -6.10 0.48 12.84
N TYR A 159 -5.37 -0.61 12.54
CA TYR A 159 -5.95 -1.96 12.59
C TYR A 159 -6.55 -2.28 13.96
N ARG A 160 -5.83 -2.02 15.05
CA ARG A 160 -6.32 -2.30 16.41
C ARG A 160 -7.60 -1.53 16.71
N GLN A 161 -7.66 -0.25 16.33
CA GLN A 161 -8.86 0.57 16.50
C GLN A 161 -10.04 0.03 15.66
N LEU A 162 -9.80 -0.31 14.39
CA LEU A 162 -10.81 -0.87 13.51
C LEU A 162 -11.33 -2.22 14.01
N HIS A 163 -10.45 -3.11 14.44
CA HIS A 163 -10.81 -4.42 14.98
C HIS A 163 -11.60 -4.29 16.28
N GLN A 164 -11.20 -3.38 17.17
CA GLN A 164 -11.97 -3.06 18.37
C GLN A 164 -13.37 -2.55 18.04
N HIS A 165 -13.48 -1.59 17.10
CA HIS A 165 -14.77 -1.07 16.69
C HIS A 165 -15.63 -2.13 15.99
N TRP A 166 -15.04 -3.02 15.20
CA TRP A 166 -15.73 -4.17 14.60
C TRP A 166 -16.35 -5.07 15.67
N GLN A 167 -15.59 -5.40 16.72
CA GLN A 167 -16.07 -6.23 17.83
C GLN A 167 -17.17 -5.56 18.66
N GLN A 168 -17.22 -4.24 18.67
CA GLN A 168 -18.22 -3.45 19.41
C GLN A 168 -19.47 -3.15 18.57
N ASP A 169 -19.39 -3.26 17.25
CA ASP A 169 -20.50 -3.03 16.34
C ASP A 169 -21.45 -4.25 16.34
N PRO A 170 -22.74 -4.08 16.70
CA PRO A 170 -23.66 -5.19 16.85
C PRO A 170 -24.00 -5.89 15.52
N GLN A 171 -23.89 -5.19 14.39
CA GLN A 171 -24.11 -5.80 13.08
C GLN A 171 -22.87 -6.60 12.67
N LEU A 172 -21.67 -6.01 12.76
CA LEU A 172 -20.43 -6.62 12.28
C LEU A 172 -19.90 -7.73 13.19
N ALA A 173 -20.02 -7.59 14.51
CA ALA A 173 -19.62 -8.60 15.48
C ALA A 173 -20.44 -9.91 15.36
N SER A 174 -21.63 -9.85 14.74
CA SER A 174 -22.48 -11.03 14.50
C SER A 174 -22.02 -11.88 13.30
N LEU A 175 -21.10 -11.39 12.48
CA LEU A 175 -20.68 -12.05 11.25
C LEU A 175 -19.72 -13.21 11.55
N PRO A 176 -19.77 -14.33 10.80
CA PRO A 176 -18.91 -15.50 11.00
C PRO A 176 -17.49 -15.28 10.44
N VAL A 177 -16.82 -14.21 10.87
CA VAL A 177 -15.51 -13.78 10.38
C VAL A 177 -14.46 -13.84 11.48
N CYS A 178 -13.29 -14.40 11.17
CA CYS A 178 -12.11 -14.36 12.03
C CYS A 178 -11.02 -13.48 11.42
N PHE A 179 -10.43 -12.62 12.24
CA PHE A 179 -9.20 -11.93 11.90
C PHE A 179 -8.00 -12.66 12.52
N LEU A 180 -7.07 -13.13 11.67
CA LEU A 180 -5.87 -13.81 12.13
C LEU A 180 -4.89 -12.84 12.83
N PRO A 181 -3.91 -13.36 13.59
CA PRO A 181 -2.79 -12.57 14.11
C PRO A 181 -2.15 -11.66 13.05
N VAL A 182 -1.96 -10.39 13.37
CA VAL A 182 -1.47 -9.37 12.42
C VAL A 182 -0.05 -9.73 11.95
N LEU A 183 0.14 -9.73 10.63
CA LEU A 183 1.47 -9.82 10.02
C LEU A 183 2.07 -8.42 9.86
N ARG A 184 3.27 -8.24 10.40
CA ARG A 184 4.08 -7.04 10.20
C ARG A 184 5.03 -7.29 9.04
N ILE A 185 4.90 -6.51 7.99
CA ILE A 185 5.77 -6.57 6.81
C ILE A 185 6.43 -5.21 6.67
N HIS A 186 7.73 -5.20 6.35
CA HIS A 186 8.47 -3.96 6.21
C HIS A 186 7.83 -3.03 5.17
N ALA A 187 7.71 -1.75 5.49
CA ALA A 187 7.10 -0.77 4.58
C ALA A 187 7.83 -0.71 3.22
N ALA A 188 9.15 -0.83 3.22
CA ALA A 188 9.95 -0.89 1.98
C ALA A 188 9.66 -2.13 1.12
N VAL A 189 9.20 -3.23 1.73
CA VAL A 189 8.83 -4.47 1.04
C VAL A 189 7.43 -4.38 0.45
N LEU A 190 6.44 -3.94 1.25
CA LEU A 190 5.08 -3.75 0.74
C LEU A 190 4.98 -2.58 -0.25
N ASN A 191 5.84 -1.57 -0.12
CA ASN A 191 5.97 -0.47 -1.07
C ASN A 191 4.63 0.20 -1.44
N CYS A 192 3.76 0.38 -0.45
CA CYS A 192 2.44 0.95 -0.67
C CYS A 192 2.52 2.41 -1.14
N SER A 193 1.75 2.76 -2.17
CA SER A 193 1.70 4.12 -2.72
C SER A 193 1.13 5.14 -1.73
N GLU A 194 1.50 6.41 -1.91
CA GLU A 194 1.07 7.52 -1.03
C GLU A 194 0.39 8.67 -1.79
N GLN A 195 -0.15 8.39 -2.98
CA GLN A 195 -0.77 9.38 -3.86
C GLN A 195 -2.23 9.66 -3.45
N PRO A 196 -2.56 10.87 -2.96
CA PRO A 196 -3.94 11.22 -2.65
C PRO A 196 -4.85 11.12 -3.88
N GLY A 197 -6.10 10.69 -3.68
CA GLY A 197 -7.09 10.57 -4.74
C GLY A 197 -6.89 9.41 -5.73
N GLN A 198 -5.76 8.69 -5.65
CA GLN A 198 -5.56 7.46 -6.40
C GLN A 198 -5.73 6.24 -5.50
N ARG A 199 -6.14 5.11 -6.08
CA ARG A 199 -6.21 3.83 -5.36
C ARG A 199 -4.83 3.47 -4.84
N ILE A 200 -4.79 2.98 -3.60
CA ILE A 200 -3.55 2.50 -2.99
C ILE A 200 -3.05 1.30 -3.80
N GLN A 201 -1.74 1.25 -4.05
CA GLN A 201 -1.09 0.12 -4.71
C GLN A 201 0.06 -0.35 -3.84
N CYS A 202 0.02 -1.61 -3.40
CA CYS A 202 1.11 -2.25 -2.68
C CYS A 202 1.64 -3.44 -3.51
N ASP A 203 2.88 -3.86 -3.26
CA ASP A 203 3.50 -5.02 -3.91
C ASP A 203 3.11 -6.32 -3.20
N TYR A 204 1.91 -6.83 -3.50
CA TYR A 204 1.41 -8.07 -2.88
C TYR A 204 2.23 -9.30 -3.24
N ARG A 205 3.00 -9.29 -4.34
CA ARG A 205 3.80 -10.45 -4.76
C ARG A 205 4.79 -10.86 -3.67
N ARG A 206 5.21 -9.89 -2.84
CA ARG A 206 6.06 -10.12 -1.67
C ARG A 206 5.40 -10.95 -0.57
N LEU A 207 4.09 -11.15 -0.61
CA LEU A 207 3.33 -11.96 0.33
C LEU A 207 3.13 -13.41 -0.12
N GLY A 208 3.65 -13.82 -1.29
CA GLY A 208 3.39 -15.16 -1.85
C GLY A 208 3.66 -16.30 -0.88
N HIS A 209 4.82 -16.32 -0.23
CA HIS A 209 5.16 -17.33 0.78
C HIS A 209 4.17 -17.35 1.97
N ARG A 210 3.67 -16.18 2.40
CA ARG A 210 2.65 -16.09 3.46
C ARG A 210 1.30 -16.62 3.00
N VAL A 211 0.92 -16.35 1.74
CA VAL A 211 -0.31 -16.87 1.13
C VAL A 211 -0.24 -18.39 0.94
N GLN A 212 0.92 -18.94 0.58
CA GLN A 212 1.12 -20.40 0.44
C GLN A 212 1.02 -21.16 1.77
N GLN A 213 1.46 -20.55 2.87
CA GLN A 213 1.47 -21.17 4.19
C GLN A 213 0.22 -20.84 5.02
N GLY A 214 -0.57 -19.87 4.56
CA GLY A 214 -1.69 -19.30 5.29
C GLY A 214 -2.97 -20.11 5.16
N GLN A 215 -3.71 -20.20 6.26
CA GLN A 215 -5.07 -20.76 6.28
C GLN A 215 -6.12 -19.65 6.33
N PHE A 216 -6.09 -18.74 5.36
CA PHE A 216 -7.02 -17.62 5.22
C PHE A 216 -7.47 -17.45 3.78
N GLN A 217 -8.64 -16.84 3.56
CA GLN A 217 -9.17 -16.59 2.23
C GLN A 217 -8.90 -15.16 1.76
N GLN A 218 -8.79 -14.20 2.69
CA GLN A 218 -8.70 -12.77 2.34
C GLN A 218 -7.48 -12.13 2.99
N LEU A 219 -6.91 -11.13 2.32
CA LEU A 219 -5.92 -10.22 2.91
C LEU A 219 -6.59 -8.90 3.26
N LEU A 220 -6.29 -8.37 4.44
CA LEU A 220 -6.54 -6.97 4.80
C LEU A 220 -5.19 -6.28 4.93
N ILE A 221 -4.87 -5.36 4.03
CA ILE A 221 -3.61 -4.63 4.03
C ILE A 221 -3.89 -3.20 4.46
N ILE A 222 -3.23 -2.75 5.54
CA ILE A 222 -3.26 -1.35 5.97
C ILE A 222 -1.89 -0.72 5.76
N GLY A 223 -1.85 0.35 4.97
CA GLY A 223 -0.63 1.08 4.68
C GLY A 223 -0.78 2.06 3.53
N GLY A 224 0.18 3.00 3.45
CA GLY A 224 0.19 4.03 2.41
C GLY A 224 -0.92 5.07 2.59
N ARG A 225 -1.14 5.84 1.53
CA ARG A 225 -2.13 6.92 1.45
C ARG A 225 -2.77 6.93 0.07
N GLY A 226 -4.09 7.05 0.04
CA GLY A 226 -4.87 7.02 -1.19
C GLY A 226 -6.30 6.59 -0.91
N VAL A 227 -6.98 6.16 -1.95
CA VAL A 227 -8.34 5.60 -1.91
C VAL A 227 -8.25 4.11 -1.60
N ALA A 228 -9.10 3.63 -0.68
CA ALA A 228 -9.23 2.22 -0.38
C ALA A 228 -9.72 1.41 -1.60
N SER A 229 -9.56 0.10 -1.54
CA SER A 229 -10.18 -0.78 -2.53
C SER A 229 -10.21 -2.22 -2.07
N PHE A 230 -11.22 -2.94 -2.55
CA PHE A 230 -11.23 -4.39 -2.61
C PHE A 230 -10.97 -4.87 -4.03
N ASN A 231 -9.96 -5.73 -4.20
CA ASN A 231 -9.74 -6.43 -5.45
C ASN A 231 -9.10 -7.77 -5.22
N ASN A 232 -9.58 -8.79 -5.91
CA ASN A 232 -8.95 -10.09 -6.00
C ASN A 232 -8.65 -10.79 -4.65
N GLY A 233 -9.55 -10.63 -3.67
CA GLY A 233 -9.39 -11.18 -2.34
C GLY A 233 -8.47 -10.37 -1.41
N ILE A 234 -8.17 -9.14 -1.82
CA ILE A 234 -7.31 -8.20 -1.09
C ILE A 234 -8.10 -6.93 -0.83
N MET A 235 -8.35 -6.65 0.43
CA MET A 235 -8.83 -5.37 0.91
C MET A 235 -7.64 -4.49 1.27
N GLN A 236 -7.60 -3.28 0.74
CA GLN A 236 -6.59 -2.28 1.08
C GLN A 236 -7.22 -1.06 1.73
N LEU A 237 -6.68 -0.67 2.87
CA LEU A 237 -7.11 0.51 3.60
C LEU A 237 -5.93 1.48 3.80
N PRO A 238 -6.18 2.80 3.72
CA PRO A 238 -5.20 3.79 4.15
C PRO A 238 -4.98 3.72 5.67
N GLU A 239 -3.86 4.27 6.13
CA GLU A 239 -3.54 4.29 7.57
C GLU A 239 -4.55 5.07 8.41
N GLN A 240 -5.35 5.96 7.83
CA GLN A 240 -6.39 6.74 8.53
C GLN A 240 -7.81 6.20 8.33
N ALA A 241 -7.96 4.96 7.85
CA ALA A 241 -9.28 4.37 7.64
C ALA A 241 -10.12 4.29 8.93
N ASP A 242 -11.42 4.50 8.79
CA ASP A 242 -12.41 4.34 9.85
C ASP A 242 -13.27 3.08 9.64
N LEU A 243 -14.16 2.80 10.60
CA LEU A 243 -15.01 1.61 10.55
C LEU A 243 -15.96 1.63 9.34
N ALA A 244 -16.47 2.80 8.95
CA ALA A 244 -17.41 2.94 7.86
C ALA A 244 -16.75 2.54 6.52
N LEU A 245 -15.51 2.99 6.30
CA LEU A 245 -14.71 2.59 5.15
C LEU A 245 -14.36 1.09 5.17
N LEU A 246 -13.93 0.54 6.31
CA LEU A 246 -13.70 -0.90 6.45
C LEU A 246 -14.96 -1.71 6.10
N ARG A 247 -16.12 -1.30 6.62
CA ARG A 247 -17.41 -1.95 6.36
C ARG A 247 -17.78 -1.92 4.89
N HIS A 248 -17.60 -0.78 4.22
CA HIS A 248 -17.83 -0.64 2.78
C HIS A 248 -16.97 -1.62 1.97
N GLU A 249 -15.65 -1.61 2.20
CA GLU A 249 -14.75 -2.49 1.48
C GLU A 249 -14.97 -3.97 1.82
N PHE A 250 -15.41 -4.27 3.04
CA PHE A 250 -15.77 -5.61 3.47
C PHE A 250 -16.98 -6.16 2.70
N LEU A 251 -18.00 -5.33 2.40
CA LEU A 251 -19.17 -5.77 1.63
C LEU A 251 -18.77 -6.30 0.23
N HIS A 252 -17.72 -5.74 -0.38
CA HIS A 252 -17.22 -6.23 -1.66
C HIS A 252 -16.68 -7.67 -1.60
N ILE A 253 -16.21 -8.15 -0.44
CA ILE A 253 -15.82 -9.56 -0.25
C ILE A 253 -17.01 -10.46 -0.58
N ALA A 254 -18.20 -10.10 -0.10
CA ALA A 254 -19.45 -10.83 -0.33
C ALA A 254 -20.09 -10.52 -1.70
N GLY A 255 -19.38 -9.82 -2.59
CA GLY A 255 -19.83 -9.53 -3.94
C GLY A 255 -20.83 -8.39 -4.06
N PHE A 256 -21.00 -7.56 -3.02
CA PHE A 256 -21.72 -6.29 -3.14
C PHE A 256 -20.98 -5.37 -4.12
N LEU A 257 -21.74 -4.56 -4.84
CA LEU A 257 -21.21 -3.61 -5.83
C LEU A 257 -21.50 -2.18 -5.40
N ASP A 258 -20.63 -1.26 -5.78
CA ASP A 258 -20.88 0.17 -5.57
C ASP A 258 -22.19 0.61 -6.26
N GLU A 259 -22.95 1.47 -5.58
CA GLU A 259 -24.19 2.05 -6.10
C GLU A 259 -23.98 3.40 -6.78
N TYR A 260 -22.77 3.96 -6.68
CA TYR A 260 -22.35 5.12 -7.47
C TYR A 260 -21.81 4.69 -8.84
N ALA A 261 -21.69 5.65 -9.76
CA ALA A 261 -21.24 5.37 -11.12
C ALA A 261 -19.83 4.74 -11.14
N LEU A 262 -19.75 3.52 -11.67
CA LEU A 262 -18.47 2.85 -11.85
C LEU A 262 -17.68 3.46 -13.00
N ALA A 263 -16.35 3.45 -12.87
CA ALA A 263 -15.47 3.78 -13.97
C ALA A 263 -15.75 2.88 -15.19
N PRO A 264 -15.63 3.36 -16.44
CA PRO A 264 -16.06 2.62 -17.64
C PRO A 264 -15.49 1.21 -17.77
N VAL A 265 -14.23 1.01 -17.37
CA VAL A 265 -13.58 -0.32 -17.40
C VAL A 265 -14.24 -1.27 -16.40
N ALA A 266 -14.49 -0.82 -15.18
CA ALA A 266 -15.17 -1.62 -14.16
C ALA A 266 -16.62 -1.92 -14.56
N ALA A 267 -17.36 -0.91 -15.03
CA ALA A 267 -18.73 -1.06 -15.51
C ALA A 267 -18.82 -2.12 -16.62
N ARG A 268 -17.94 -2.10 -17.63
CA ARG A 268 -17.93 -3.12 -18.70
C ARG A 268 -17.70 -4.56 -18.20
N MET A 269 -17.00 -4.74 -17.09
CA MET A 269 -16.75 -6.08 -16.53
C MET A 269 -17.96 -6.62 -15.77
N VAL A 270 -18.66 -5.77 -15.01
CA VAL A 270 -19.72 -6.21 -14.07
C VAL A 270 -21.14 -6.01 -14.58
N CYS A 271 -21.38 -4.99 -15.41
CA CYS A 271 -22.71 -4.60 -15.88
C CYS A 271 -23.13 -5.43 -17.10
N LYS A 272 -23.71 -6.59 -16.84
CA LYS A 272 -24.34 -7.45 -17.85
C LYS A 272 -25.82 -7.59 -17.52
N ALA A 273 -26.69 -7.44 -18.51
CA ALA A 273 -28.13 -7.63 -18.31
C ALA A 273 -28.41 -8.99 -17.66
N GLY A 274 -29.27 -8.99 -16.65
CA GLY A 274 -29.61 -10.16 -15.85
C GLY A 274 -28.60 -10.54 -14.77
N ARG A 275 -27.53 -9.76 -14.57
CA ARG A 275 -26.60 -9.93 -13.45
C ARG A 275 -27.32 -9.62 -12.13
N ILE A 276 -27.06 -10.49 -11.15
CA ILE A 276 -27.52 -10.34 -9.76
C ILE A 276 -26.27 -10.31 -8.85
N ALA A 277 -26.19 -9.27 -8.04
CA ALA A 277 -25.34 -9.15 -6.86
C ALA A 277 -26.25 -8.99 -5.62
N PRO A 278 -25.73 -9.13 -4.39
CA PRO A 278 -26.55 -8.98 -3.19
C PRO A 278 -27.35 -7.67 -3.17
N ASN A 279 -26.71 -6.54 -3.44
CA ASN A 279 -27.36 -5.23 -3.44
C ASN A 279 -27.78 -4.71 -4.82
N LEU A 280 -27.66 -5.50 -5.90
CA LEU A 280 -27.85 -4.99 -7.25
C LEU A 280 -28.49 -5.99 -8.22
N LEU A 281 -29.48 -5.52 -8.95
CA LEU A 281 -30.07 -6.17 -10.11
C LEU A 281 -29.74 -5.33 -11.36
N VAL A 282 -29.14 -5.93 -12.38
CA VAL A 282 -28.78 -5.23 -13.61
C VAL A 282 -29.78 -5.57 -14.71
N GLY A 283 -30.49 -4.56 -15.23
CA GLY A 283 -31.65 -4.72 -16.10
C GLY A 283 -32.97 -4.71 -15.33
N ASP A 284 -34.07 -4.57 -16.07
CA ASP A 284 -35.44 -4.40 -15.57
C ASP A 284 -36.38 -5.55 -15.95
N ASP A 285 -35.84 -6.66 -16.47
CA ASP A 285 -36.67 -7.77 -16.89
C ASP A 285 -37.21 -8.56 -15.68
N ASN A 286 -38.48 -8.98 -15.78
CA ASN A 286 -39.18 -9.72 -14.72
C ASN A 286 -38.45 -11.02 -14.34
N SER A 287 -37.71 -11.64 -15.27
CA SER A 287 -36.98 -12.88 -14.98
C SER A 287 -35.80 -12.63 -14.02
N THR A 288 -35.16 -11.46 -14.11
CA THR A 288 -34.08 -11.05 -13.21
C THR A 288 -34.58 -10.81 -11.79
N LEU A 289 -35.74 -10.15 -11.65
CA LEU A 289 -36.37 -10.00 -10.34
C LEU A 289 -36.77 -11.36 -9.74
N GLN A 290 -37.37 -12.26 -10.53
CA GLN A 290 -37.72 -13.60 -10.06
C GLN A 290 -36.49 -14.39 -9.60
N ARG A 291 -35.40 -14.39 -10.39
CA ARG A 291 -34.13 -15.03 -10.01
C ARG A 291 -33.50 -14.39 -8.77
N TYR A 292 -33.63 -13.07 -8.61
CA TYR A 292 -33.16 -12.37 -7.42
C TYR A 292 -33.92 -12.84 -6.17
N LEU A 293 -35.25 -12.89 -6.22
CA LEU A 293 -36.08 -13.36 -5.10
C LEU A 293 -35.93 -14.86 -4.83
N GLN A 294 -35.62 -15.67 -5.85
CA GLN A 294 -35.24 -17.08 -5.65
C GLN A 294 -33.91 -17.20 -4.90
N ARG A 295 -32.94 -16.33 -5.19
CA ARG A 295 -31.65 -16.32 -4.48
C ARG A 295 -31.76 -15.71 -3.08
N TYR A 296 -32.55 -14.66 -2.92
CA TYR A 296 -32.68 -13.85 -1.70
C TYR A 296 -34.15 -13.72 -1.29
N PRO A 297 -34.79 -14.82 -0.83
CA PRO A 297 -36.20 -14.81 -0.49
C PRO A 297 -36.54 -13.84 0.66
N THR A 298 -35.57 -13.59 1.57
CA THR A 298 -35.69 -12.64 2.67
C THR A 298 -35.89 -11.19 2.20
N ALA A 299 -35.45 -10.85 0.99
CA ALA A 299 -35.62 -9.51 0.44
C ALA A 299 -37.07 -9.22 0.06
N ALA A 300 -37.92 -10.23 -0.16
CA ALA A 300 -39.30 -10.05 -0.62
C ALA A 300 -40.14 -9.14 0.29
N ALA A 301 -39.89 -9.17 1.61
CA ALA A 301 -40.66 -8.41 2.59
C ALA A 301 -40.37 -6.89 2.58
N THR A 302 -39.19 -6.48 2.09
CA THR A 302 -38.71 -5.09 2.13
C THR A 302 -38.27 -4.59 0.76
N LEU A 303 -38.62 -5.31 -0.30
CA LEU A 303 -38.16 -5.03 -1.65
C LEU A 303 -38.75 -3.72 -2.17
N GLU A 304 -37.88 -2.79 -2.52
CA GLU A 304 -38.20 -1.59 -3.28
C GLU A 304 -37.10 -1.33 -4.31
N LEU A 305 -37.37 -1.64 -5.57
CA LEU A 305 -36.40 -1.45 -6.64
C LEU A 305 -36.17 0.04 -6.89
N THR A 306 -34.98 0.52 -6.54
CA THR A 306 -34.57 1.92 -6.70
C THR A 306 -33.46 2.00 -7.73
N PRO A 307 -33.57 2.86 -8.76
CA PRO A 307 -32.52 3.01 -9.77
C PRO A 307 -31.23 3.56 -9.15
N VAL A 308 -30.09 3.05 -9.60
CA VAL A 308 -28.75 3.50 -9.19
C VAL A 308 -27.82 3.68 -10.38
N ASP A 309 -26.73 4.41 -10.17
CA ASP A 309 -25.85 4.84 -11.24
C ASP A 309 -24.73 3.83 -11.58
N THR A 310 -24.64 2.71 -10.87
CA THR A 310 -23.57 1.69 -11.00
C THR A 310 -23.16 1.41 -12.44
N CYS A 311 -24.14 1.25 -13.33
CA CYS A 311 -23.97 0.86 -14.72
C CYS A 311 -24.18 1.99 -15.74
N GLN A 312 -24.26 3.25 -15.27
CA GLN A 312 -24.49 4.43 -16.09
C GLN A 312 -23.48 4.55 -17.25
N ALA A 313 -22.20 4.26 -16.99
CA ALA A 313 -21.12 4.38 -17.97
C ALA A 313 -21.23 3.44 -19.18
N VAL A 314 -22.08 2.41 -19.11
CA VAL A 314 -22.36 1.47 -20.21
C VAL A 314 -23.82 1.53 -20.69
N GLY A 315 -24.60 2.50 -20.20
CA GLY A 315 -25.99 2.70 -20.65
C GLY A 315 -26.96 1.60 -20.23
N ILE A 316 -26.66 0.85 -19.16
CA ILE A 316 -27.53 -0.20 -18.63
C ILE A 316 -28.07 0.26 -17.28
N GLN A 317 -29.39 0.18 -17.08
CA GLN A 317 -29.99 0.50 -15.79
C GLN A 317 -29.71 -0.60 -14.77
N ALA A 318 -29.32 -0.20 -13.56
CA ALA A 318 -29.22 -1.11 -12.42
C ALA A 318 -30.13 -0.62 -11.29
N TYR A 319 -30.60 -1.55 -10.48
CA TYR A 319 -31.51 -1.30 -9.37
C TYR A 319 -30.93 -1.89 -8.09
N ARG A 320 -31.01 -1.15 -7.00
CA ARG A 320 -30.83 -1.70 -5.66
C ARG A 320 -32.18 -2.15 -5.09
N PRO A 321 -32.22 -3.12 -4.17
CA PRO A 321 -33.47 -3.69 -3.65
C PRO A 321 -34.14 -2.88 -2.53
N ILE A 322 -33.62 -1.68 -2.20
CA ILE A 322 -34.11 -0.82 -1.11
C ILE A 322 -34.06 0.66 -1.51
N ALA A 323 -34.94 1.50 -0.98
CA ALA A 323 -34.91 2.94 -1.25
C ALA A 323 -33.92 3.75 -0.42
N THR A 324 -33.50 3.26 0.74
CA THR A 324 -32.69 4.04 1.68
C THR A 324 -31.26 4.28 1.19
N LEU A 325 -30.72 5.46 1.51
CA LEU A 325 -29.29 5.74 1.36
C LEU A 325 -28.50 4.79 2.26
N ASN A 326 -27.38 4.26 1.75
CA ASN A 326 -26.65 3.18 2.40
C ASN A 326 -25.15 3.20 2.08
N SER A 327 -24.41 2.34 2.80
CA SER A 327 -22.96 2.21 2.74
C SER A 327 -22.39 1.89 1.35
N MET A 328 -23.17 1.34 0.41
CA MET A 328 -22.70 1.07 -0.96
C MET A 328 -22.87 2.27 -1.90
N ARG A 329 -23.64 3.29 -1.50
CA ARG A 329 -23.76 4.57 -2.23
C ARG A 329 -22.82 5.64 -1.66
N HIS A 330 -22.75 5.75 -0.34
CA HIS A 330 -21.81 6.59 0.40
C HIS A 330 -21.29 5.77 1.58
N TYR A 331 -19.98 5.53 1.67
CA TYR A 331 -19.44 4.56 2.62
C TYR A 331 -19.74 4.91 4.09
N GLU A 332 -19.90 6.20 4.38
CA GLU A 332 -20.26 6.74 5.69
C GLU A 332 -21.69 6.40 6.12
N ALA A 333 -22.60 6.17 5.17
CA ALA A 333 -24.00 5.87 5.47
C ALA A 333 -24.15 4.49 6.12
N ASP A 334 -25.24 4.31 6.87
CA ASP A 334 -25.49 3.10 7.64
C ASP A 334 -25.61 1.84 6.77
N LEU A 335 -25.37 0.68 7.39
CA LEU A 335 -25.61 -0.63 6.79
C LEU A 335 -27.09 -1.03 7.01
N PRO A 336 -27.90 -1.12 5.94
CA PRO A 336 -29.30 -1.47 6.07
C PRO A 336 -29.48 -2.90 6.60
N PRO A 337 -30.53 -3.18 7.39
CA PRO A 337 -30.81 -4.52 7.89
C PRO A 337 -30.87 -5.59 6.80
N LEU A 338 -31.46 -5.26 5.64
CA LEU A 338 -31.47 -6.18 4.49
C LEU A 338 -30.05 -6.55 4.07
N TYR A 339 -29.14 -5.58 3.92
CA TYR A 339 -27.78 -5.85 3.46
C TYR A 339 -26.99 -6.69 4.46
N LEU A 340 -27.23 -6.50 5.77
CA LEU A 340 -26.68 -7.40 6.78
C LEU A 340 -27.16 -8.84 6.59
N THR A 341 -28.46 -9.06 6.36
CA THR A 341 -29.01 -10.41 6.10
C THR A 341 -28.42 -11.03 4.83
N LEU A 342 -28.32 -10.25 3.75
CA LEU A 342 -27.74 -10.74 2.50
C LEU A 342 -26.24 -11.05 2.65
N LEU A 343 -25.52 -10.22 3.39
CA LEU A 343 -24.11 -10.44 3.73
C LEU A 343 -23.92 -11.73 4.53
N GLN A 344 -24.72 -11.95 5.58
CA GLN A 344 -24.70 -13.20 6.35
C GLN A 344 -24.96 -14.41 5.45
N GLN A 345 -25.93 -14.33 4.53
CA GLN A 345 -26.21 -15.40 3.58
C GLN A 345 -24.99 -15.69 2.69
N GLU A 346 -24.34 -14.68 2.11
CA GLU A 346 -23.14 -14.91 1.28
C GLU A 346 -21.96 -15.47 2.09
N LEU A 347 -21.78 -15.05 3.34
CA LEU A 347 -20.71 -15.56 4.20
C LEU A 347 -20.91 -17.02 4.63
N THR A 348 -22.14 -17.51 4.67
CA THR A 348 -22.40 -18.96 4.87
C THR A 348 -21.97 -19.82 3.69
N GLN A 349 -21.76 -19.21 2.52
CA GLN A 349 -21.22 -19.83 1.31
C GLN A 349 -19.81 -19.33 1.03
N SER A 350 -18.98 -19.25 2.08
CA SER A 350 -17.63 -18.70 2.01
C SER A 350 -16.74 -19.37 0.95
N GLU A 351 -17.02 -20.63 0.59
CA GLU A 351 -16.35 -21.37 -0.48
C GLU A 351 -16.57 -20.76 -1.86
N ARG A 352 -17.61 -19.94 -2.04
CA ARG A 352 -17.88 -19.23 -3.30
C ARG A 352 -17.18 -17.87 -3.38
N LEU A 353 -16.68 -17.37 -2.26
CA LEU A 353 -15.94 -16.12 -2.20
C LEU A 353 -14.53 -16.38 -2.72
N MET A 354 -14.06 -15.55 -3.66
CA MET A 354 -12.77 -15.80 -4.28
C MET A 354 -11.64 -15.69 -3.24
N PRO A 355 -10.91 -16.77 -2.97
CA PRO A 355 -9.79 -16.72 -2.04
C PRO A 355 -8.59 -16.06 -2.74
N VAL A 356 -7.78 -15.32 -1.98
CA VAL A 356 -6.60 -14.61 -2.47
C VAL A 356 -5.59 -15.54 -3.15
N GLN A 357 -5.54 -16.82 -2.76
CA GLN A 357 -4.75 -17.86 -3.40
C GLN A 357 -5.07 -17.97 -4.89
N TYR A 358 -6.33 -17.85 -5.30
CA TYR A 358 -6.72 -17.89 -6.71
C TYR A 358 -6.12 -16.72 -7.51
N TYR A 359 -6.01 -15.54 -6.90
CA TYR A 359 -5.31 -14.42 -7.51
C TYR A 359 -3.81 -14.65 -7.62
N PHE A 360 -3.18 -15.23 -6.60
CA PHE A 360 -1.77 -15.59 -6.67
C PHE A 360 -1.51 -16.69 -7.71
N ALA A 361 -2.46 -17.61 -7.93
CA ALA A 361 -2.40 -18.53 -9.07
C ALA A 361 -2.42 -17.76 -10.39
N TYR A 362 -3.34 -16.80 -10.57
CA TYR A 362 -3.37 -15.95 -11.76
C TYR A 362 -2.02 -15.25 -12.02
N LEU A 363 -1.41 -14.67 -10.99
CA LEU A 363 -0.07 -14.07 -11.08
C LEU A 363 1.00 -15.10 -11.45
N ALA A 364 0.98 -16.29 -10.85
CA ALA A 364 1.93 -17.36 -11.18
C ALA A 364 1.79 -17.80 -12.64
N ARG A 365 0.56 -17.90 -13.16
CA ARG A 365 0.28 -18.21 -14.57
C ARG A 365 0.83 -17.16 -15.52
N GLN A 366 0.67 -15.87 -15.20
CA GLN A 366 1.22 -14.78 -16.02
C GLN A 366 2.75 -14.85 -16.15
N ASN A 367 3.43 -15.40 -15.13
CA ASN A 367 4.88 -15.56 -15.11
C ASN A 367 5.33 -16.98 -15.51
N GLU A 368 4.43 -17.80 -16.06
CA GLU A 368 4.71 -19.20 -16.46
C GLU A 368 5.25 -20.08 -15.31
N ALA A 369 4.98 -19.70 -14.06
CA ALA A 369 5.43 -20.41 -12.86
C ALA A 369 4.46 -21.56 -12.53
N TRP A 370 4.39 -22.58 -13.39
CA TRP A 370 3.37 -23.63 -13.34
C TRP A 370 3.29 -24.40 -12.01
N GLN A 371 4.42 -24.66 -11.35
CA GLN A 371 4.43 -25.30 -10.04
C GLN A 371 3.75 -24.45 -8.97
N GLN A 372 4.02 -23.14 -8.98
CA GLN A 372 3.37 -22.19 -8.06
C GLN A 372 1.89 -22.04 -8.40
N TRP A 373 1.55 -21.95 -9.69
CA TRP A 373 0.16 -21.95 -10.15
C TRP A 373 -0.60 -23.15 -9.59
N TYR A 374 -0.08 -24.37 -9.76
CA TYR A 374 -0.72 -25.59 -9.26
C TYR A 374 -0.90 -25.55 -7.74
N SER A 375 0.15 -25.16 -7.01
CA SER A 375 0.11 -25.04 -5.55
C SER A 375 -0.97 -24.06 -5.08
N TYR A 376 -1.06 -22.87 -5.67
CA TYR A 376 -2.08 -21.89 -5.31
C TYR A 376 -3.49 -22.33 -5.69
N MET A 377 -3.65 -22.99 -6.85
CA MET A 377 -4.93 -23.55 -7.27
C MET A 377 -5.42 -24.63 -6.31
N GLN A 378 -4.51 -25.50 -5.83
CA GLN A 378 -4.84 -26.51 -4.84
C GLN A 378 -5.34 -25.86 -3.54
N LEU A 379 -4.63 -24.85 -3.02
CA LEU A 379 -5.06 -24.14 -1.82
C LEU A 379 -6.43 -23.45 -2.00
N ALA A 380 -6.68 -22.85 -3.16
CA ALA A 380 -8.00 -22.27 -3.46
C ALA A 380 -9.10 -23.35 -3.54
N ALA A 381 -8.80 -24.52 -4.11
CA ALA A 381 -9.71 -25.65 -4.18
C ALA A 381 -9.96 -26.28 -2.81
N ASP A 382 -8.98 -26.29 -1.91
CA ASP A 382 -9.12 -26.78 -0.53
C ASP A 382 -10.07 -25.90 0.30
N PHE A 383 -10.22 -24.62 -0.06
CA PHE A 383 -11.29 -23.74 0.45
C PHE A 383 -12.65 -23.98 -0.23
N GLY A 384 -12.75 -24.96 -1.12
CA GLY A 384 -13.97 -25.28 -1.86
C GLY A 384 -14.23 -24.39 -3.07
N TYR A 385 -13.29 -23.55 -3.50
CA TYR A 385 -13.53 -22.57 -4.56
C TYR A 385 -13.78 -23.23 -5.92
N PRO A 386 -15.01 -23.16 -6.49
CA PRO A 386 -15.36 -23.96 -7.65
C PRO A 386 -14.51 -23.70 -8.90
N PRO A 387 -14.16 -22.45 -9.26
CA PRO A 387 -13.26 -22.20 -10.40
C PRO A 387 -11.88 -22.84 -10.25
N ALA A 388 -11.36 -22.99 -9.02
CA ALA A 388 -10.10 -23.67 -8.78
C ALA A 388 -10.24 -25.18 -8.95
N ILE A 389 -11.28 -25.77 -8.35
CA ILE A 389 -11.60 -27.20 -8.47
C ILE A 389 -11.77 -27.60 -9.94
N GLN A 390 -12.54 -26.83 -10.71
CA GLN A 390 -12.80 -27.09 -12.12
C GLN A 390 -11.53 -27.03 -12.97
N ALA A 391 -10.70 -26.01 -12.75
CA ALA A 391 -9.45 -25.86 -13.49
C ALA A 391 -8.47 -27.00 -13.19
N LEU A 392 -8.35 -27.46 -11.94
CA LEU A 392 -7.53 -28.62 -11.60
C LEU A 392 -8.08 -29.92 -12.21
N ALA A 393 -9.40 -30.12 -12.18
CA ALA A 393 -10.04 -31.28 -12.79
C ALA A 393 -9.79 -31.38 -14.30
N SER A 394 -9.75 -30.24 -15.01
CA SER A 394 -9.48 -30.19 -16.45
C SER A 394 -8.05 -30.62 -16.85
N LEU A 395 -7.14 -30.73 -15.88
CA LEU A 395 -5.76 -31.16 -16.09
C LEU A 395 -5.53 -32.64 -15.78
N ALA A 396 -6.48 -33.32 -15.14
CA ALA A 396 -6.37 -34.74 -14.88
C ALA A 396 -6.54 -35.50 -16.23
N PRO A 397 -5.61 -36.41 -16.60
CA PRO A 397 -5.82 -37.24 -17.79
C PRO A 397 -7.11 -38.04 -17.63
N GLU A 398 -7.91 -38.12 -18.70
CA GLU A 398 -9.13 -38.92 -18.72
C GLU A 398 -8.81 -40.33 -18.20
N ARG A 399 -9.46 -40.74 -17.11
CA ARG A 399 -9.37 -42.14 -16.67
C ARG A 399 -9.91 -42.99 -17.82
N PRO A 400 -9.19 -44.03 -18.28
CA PRO A 400 -9.76 -44.96 -19.23
C PRO A 400 -11.04 -45.52 -18.61
N THR A 401 -12.17 -45.28 -19.26
CA THR A 401 -13.41 -45.98 -18.94
C THR A 401 -13.13 -47.45 -19.12
N THR A 402 -13.11 -48.21 -18.02
CA THR A 402 -13.19 -49.66 -18.07
C THR A 402 -14.57 -50.00 -18.64
N SER A 403 -14.65 -50.10 -19.97
CA SER A 403 -15.69 -50.88 -20.63
C SER A 403 -15.50 -52.30 -20.15
N GLY A 404 -16.43 -52.77 -19.33
CA GLY A 404 -16.49 -54.16 -18.94
C GLY A 404 -16.74 -55.04 -20.15
N ASP A 405 -15.96 -56.12 -20.22
CA ASP A 405 -16.38 -57.41 -20.75
C ASP A 405 -16.34 -58.42 -19.59
#